data_AF-A0A843H1E8-F1
#
_entry.id   AF-A0A843H1E8-F1
#
_cell.length_a   1.000
_cell.length_b   1.000
_cell.length_c   1.000
_cell.angle_alpha   90.00
_cell.angle_beta   90.00
_cell.angle_gamma   90.00
#
_symmetry.space_group_name_H-M   'P 1'
#
loop_
_entity.id
_entity.type
_entity.pdbx_description
1 polymer ?
#
loop_
_entity_poly.entity_id
_entity_poly.type
_entity_poly.pdbx_seq_one_letter_code
_entity_poly.pdbx_strand_id
1 'polypeptide(L)'
;ARTIMIYFEEKRMDNLSFNPSPQPVVSTPAPDISPKPVENAVADIIPEFKQYKAEIDNQKQAFDKKEENITGLINKRFENGELSHNRFMSVIDNCHKLFYHQFNSSTSIIEMAPEYSERLDETVKDKIRIMESINDEMNNLIEELIIHDSDNEKSEEDLKELFANMDNLINSVKDYK
;
A
#
# COMPACT_ATOMS: atom_id res chain seq x y z
N ALA A 1 16.68 13.55 -37.40
CA ALA A 1 15.45 14.27 -37.75
C ALA A 1 14.49 13.31 -38.45
N ARG A 2 13.35 13.01 -37.83
CA ARG A 2 12.18 12.37 -38.46
C ARG A 2 10.94 13.04 -37.88
N THR A 3 10.37 13.96 -38.63
CA THR A 3 9.12 14.66 -38.31
C THR A 3 7.97 13.80 -38.81
N ILE A 4 7.07 13.40 -37.92
CA ILE A 4 5.79 12.77 -38.27
C ILE A 4 4.73 13.86 -38.22
N MET A 5 4.16 14.19 -39.38
CA MET A 5 3.02 15.11 -39.52
C MET A 5 1.72 14.35 -39.25
N ILE A 6 0.96 14.78 -38.24
CA ILE A 6 -0.40 14.30 -37.97
C ILE A 6 -1.37 15.29 -38.64
N TYR A 7 -2.20 14.80 -39.55
CA TYR A 7 -3.29 15.55 -40.16
C TYR A 7 -4.55 15.41 -39.29
N PHE A 8 -5.10 16.53 -38.82
CA PHE A 8 -6.44 16.63 -38.26
C PHE A 8 -7.42 17.02 -39.38
N GLU A 9 -8.41 16.17 -39.68
CA GLU A 9 -9.57 16.56 -40.49
C GLU A 9 -10.66 17.14 -39.59
N GLU A 10 -10.90 18.43 -39.75
CA GLU A 10 -11.98 19.20 -39.14
C GLU A 10 -13.17 19.20 -40.12
N LYS A 11 -14.22 18.41 -39.84
CA LYS A 11 -15.46 18.47 -40.63
C LYS A 11 -16.44 19.47 -40.02
N ARG A 12 -16.65 20.52 -40.79
CA ARG A 12 -17.63 21.61 -40.60
C ARG A 12 -19.06 21.08 -40.62
N MET A 13 -19.86 21.56 -39.68
CA MET A 13 -21.32 21.45 -39.70
C MET A 13 -21.89 22.50 -40.65
N ASP A 14 -22.69 22.08 -41.62
CA ASP A 14 -23.59 22.96 -42.35
C ASP A 14 -25.03 22.44 -42.26
N ASN A 15 -25.90 23.35 -41.81
CA ASN A 15 -27.35 23.24 -41.73
C ASN A 15 -27.98 22.85 -43.07
N LEU A 16 -28.82 21.81 -43.08
CA LEU A 16 -29.93 21.71 -44.03
C LEU A 16 -31.20 21.27 -43.29
N SER A 17 -32.12 22.23 -43.15
CA SER A 17 -33.52 22.01 -42.77
C SER A 17 -34.28 21.43 -43.97
N PHE A 18 -34.95 20.30 -43.78
CA PHE A 18 -36.11 19.89 -44.58
C PHE A 18 -37.01 18.94 -43.78
N ASN A 19 -38.27 19.33 -43.62
CA ASN A 19 -39.42 18.51 -43.22
C ASN A 19 -40.46 18.73 -44.33
N PRO A 20 -41.19 17.71 -44.86
CA PRO A 20 -42.44 17.30 -44.20
C PRO A 20 -42.92 15.84 -44.42
N SER A 21 -43.67 15.37 -43.41
CA SER A 21 -44.85 14.47 -43.41
C SER A 21 -44.71 13.11 -42.68
N PRO A 22 -45.74 12.72 -41.89
CA PRO A 22 -45.62 11.67 -40.88
C PRO A 22 -45.86 10.27 -41.46
N GLN A 23 -44.92 9.36 -41.24
CA GLN A 23 -45.17 7.92 -41.40
C GLN A 23 -45.77 7.35 -40.10
N PRO A 24 -46.67 6.35 -40.20
CA PRO A 24 -47.32 5.76 -39.02
C PRO A 24 -46.29 5.10 -38.11
N VAL A 25 -46.35 5.44 -36.82
CA VAL A 25 -45.48 4.89 -35.78
C VAL A 25 -45.79 3.39 -35.63
N VAL A 26 -44.92 2.55 -36.19
CA VAL A 26 -44.84 1.15 -35.78
C VAL A 26 -44.09 1.14 -34.46
N SER A 27 -44.82 0.95 -33.36
CA SER A 27 -44.25 0.78 -32.03
C SER A 27 -43.41 -0.49 -31.98
N THR A 28 -42.09 -0.37 -32.15
CA THR A 28 -41.15 -1.33 -31.60
C THR A 28 -41.07 -1.12 -30.09
N PRO A 29 -41.16 -2.19 -29.27
CA PRO A 29 -40.93 -2.04 -27.84
C PRO A 29 -39.50 -1.54 -27.62
N ALA A 30 -39.34 -0.54 -26.76
CA ALA A 30 -38.06 0.02 -26.39
C ALA A 30 -37.13 -1.11 -25.88
N PRO A 31 -35.84 -1.14 -26.26
CA PRO A 31 -34.90 -2.00 -25.59
C PRO A 31 -34.91 -1.65 -24.11
N ASP A 32 -35.20 -2.64 -23.29
CA ASP A 32 -35.17 -2.54 -21.84
C ASP A 32 -33.73 -2.16 -21.42
N ILE A 33 -33.52 -0.87 -21.15
CA ILE A 33 -32.30 -0.32 -20.58
C ILE A 33 -32.37 -0.44 -19.06
N SER A 34 -32.85 -1.57 -18.55
CA SER A 34 -32.60 -1.92 -17.16
C SER A 34 -31.09 -2.06 -17.01
N PRO A 35 -30.43 -1.23 -16.18
CA PRO A 35 -29.04 -1.46 -15.83
C PRO A 35 -29.01 -2.84 -15.20
N LYS A 36 -28.35 -3.80 -15.85
CA LYS A 36 -27.99 -5.03 -15.16
C LYS A 36 -27.27 -4.59 -13.88
N PRO A 37 -27.63 -5.15 -12.71
CA PRO A 37 -26.83 -4.95 -11.52
C PRO A 37 -25.40 -5.27 -11.91
N VAL A 38 -24.50 -4.29 -11.79
CA VAL A 38 -23.07 -4.55 -11.82
C VAL A 38 -22.86 -5.37 -10.55
N GLU A 39 -22.98 -6.68 -10.72
CA GLU A 39 -22.50 -7.66 -9.77
C GLU A 39 -21.06 -7.23 -9.53
N ASN A 40 -20.79 -6.75 -8.31
CA ASN A 40 -19.44 -6.52 -7.84
C ASN A 40 -18.75 -7.87 -7.89
N ALA A 41 -18.21 -8.22 -9.06
CA ALA A 41 -17.28 -9.31 -9.21
C ALA A 41 -16.09 -8.90 -8.36
N VAL A 42 -16.04 -9.45 -7.15
CA VAL A 42 -14.77 -9.57 -6.44
C VAL A 42 -13.87 -10.26 -7.46
N ALA A 43 -12.91 -9.52 -8.02
CA ALA A 43 -11.99 -10.10 -8.98
C ALA A 43 -11.32 -11.27 -8.27
N ASP A 44 -11.59 -12.49 -8.73
CA ASP A 44 -11.00 -13.68 -8.13
C ASP A 44 -9.48 -13.52 -8.20
N ILE A 45 -8.83 -13.45 -7.04
CA ILE A 45 -7.37 -13.31 -6.97
C ILE A 45 -6.73 -14.40 -7.81
N ILE A 46 -5.85 -13.97 -8.72
CA ILE A 46 -5.07 -14.85 -9.59
C ILE A 46 -4.41 -15.94 -8.73
N PRO A 47 -4.55 -17.24 -9.08
CA PRO A 47 -4.08 -18.35 -8.26
C PRO A 47 -2.63 -18.20 -7.75
N GLU A 48 -1.74 -17.69 -8.60
CA GLU A 48 -0.33 -17.43 -8.34
C GLU A 48 -0.13 -16.41 -7.20
N PHE A 49 -1.04 -15.44 -7.04
CA PHE A 49 -0.97 -14.41 -6.00
C PHE A 49 -1.71 -14.78 -4.72
N LYS A 50 -2.45 -15.89 -4.67
CA LYS A 50 -3.18 -16.31 -3.46
C LYS A 50 -2.24 -16.56 -2.28
N GLN A 51 -1.05 -17.09 -2.53
CA GLN A 51 -0.05 -17.32 -1.48
C GLN A 51 0.46 -16.00 -0.90
N TYR A 52 0.66 -14.98 -1.73
CA TYR A 52 1.06 -13.67 -1.25
C TYR A 52 0.00 -13.01 -0.37
N LYS A 53 -1.29 -13.21 -0.65
CA LYS A 53 -2.35 -12.65 0.21
C LYS A 53 -2.20 -13.14 1.66
N ALA A 54 -2.01 -14.45 1.83
CA ALA A 54 -1.80 -15.03 3.15
C ALA A 54 -0.52 -14.50 3.81
N GLU A 55 0.58 -14.39 3.05
CA GLU A 55 1.84 -13.87 3.58
C GLU A 55 1.72 -12.40 4.01
N ILE A 56 1.13 -11.55 3.17
CA ILE A 56 0.88 -10.13 3.46
C ILE A 56 0.02 -9.98 4.72
N ASP A 57 -1.03 -10.80 4.86
CA ASP A 57 -1.91 -10.77 6.05
C ASP A 57 -1.16 -11.27 7.31
N ASN A 58 -0.29 -12.27 7.19
CA ASN A 58 0.57 -12.74 8.28
C ASN A 58 1.55 -11.65 8.73
N GLN A 59 2.21 -10.98 7.78
CA GLN A 59 3.12 -9.87 8.08
C GLN A 59 2.38 -8.75 8.81
N LYS A 60 1.14 -8.44 8.42
CA LYS A 60 0.31 -7.43 9.10
C LYS A 60 0.00 -7.81 10.54
N GLN A 61 -0.48 -9.03 10.77
CA GLN A 61 -0.78 -9.51 12.12
C GLN A 61 0.46 -9.48 13.02
N ALA A 62 1.61 -9.87 12.46
CA ALA A 62 2.87 -9.81 13.17
C ALA A 62 3.28 -8.37 13.51
N PHE A 63 3.10 -7.43 12.59
CA PHE A 63 3.42 -6.02 12.81
C PHE A 63 2.51 -5.40 13.87
N ASP A 64 1.19 -5.56 13.75
CA ASP A 64 0.21 -4.99 14.68
C ASP A 64 0.48 -5.43 16.13
N LYS A 65 0.79 -6.72 16.32
CA LYS A 65 1.13 -7.26 17.65
C LYS A 65 2.42 -6.68 18.20
N LYS A 66 3.44 -6.50 17.36
CA LYS A 66 4.71 -5.88 17.78
C LYS A 66 4.53 -4.41 18.13
N GLU A 67 3.79 -3.66 17.31
CA GLU A 67 3.46 -2.25 17.53
C GLU A 67 2.69 -2.03 18.84
N GLU A 68 1.71 -2.88 19.14
CA GLU A 68 1.01 -2.84 20.42
C GLU A 68 1.97 -3.10 21.60
N ASN A 69 2.78 -4.16 21.49
CA ASN A 69 3.70 -4.55 22.55
C ASN A 69 4.72 -3.44 22.87
N ILE A 70 5.39 -2.93 21.83
CA ILE A 70 6.42 -1.92 21.98
C ILE A 70 5.86 -0.60 22.53
N THR A 71 4.69 -0.17 22.04
CA THR A 71 4.01 1.03 22.54
C THR A 71 3.67 0.85 24.02
N GLY A 72 3.22 -0.34 24.41
CA GLY A 72 2.98 -0.70 25.80
C GLY A 72 4.24 -0.66 26.68
N LEU A 73 5.39 -1.10 26.18
CA LEU A 73 6.67 -1.04 26.90
C LEU A 73 7.15 0.40 27.09
N ILE A 74 7.12 1.21 26.05
CA ILE A 74 7.53 2.62 26.09
C ILE A 74 6.68 3.41 27.08
N ASN A 75 5.34 3.26 27.02
CA ASN A 75 4.42 3.96 27.92
C ASN A 75 4.55 3.54 29.38
N LYS A 76 5.09 2.35 29.66
CA LYS A 76 5.38 1.91 31.04
C LYS A 76 6.69 2.45 31.56
N ARG A 77 7.70 2.63 30.69
CA ARG A 77 9.05 3.02 31.09
C ARG A 77 9.25 4.53 31.12
N PHE A 78 8.72 5.25 30.14
CA PHE A 78 8.97 6.66 29.97
C PHE A 78 7.72 7.47 30.28
N GLU A 79 7.90 8.64 30.91
CA GLU A 79 6.77 9.53 31.13
C GLU A 79 6.34 10.14 29.79
N ASN A 80 5.01 10.21 29.58
CA ASN A 80 4.46 10.81 28.37
C ASN A 80 4.94 12.25 28.22
N GLY A 81 5.47 12.57 27.03
CA GLY A 81 5.97 13.90 26.70
C GLY A 81 7.45 14.13 27.02
N GLU A 82 8.13 13.18 27.66
CA GLU A 82 9.59 13.18 27.73
C GLU A 82 10.22 13.05 26.34
N LEU A 83 11.43 13.59 26.18
CA LEU A 83 12.13 13.55 24.89
C LEU A 83 12.34 12.11 24.40
N SER A 84 12.71 11.20 25.29
CA SER A 84 12.91 9.78 24.99
C SER A 84 11.62 9.11 24.55
N HIS A 85 10.53 9.31 25.30
CA HIS A 85 9.18 8.84 24.93
C HIS A 85 8.80 9.29 23.52
N ASN A 86 8.86 10.60 23.27
CA ASN A 86 8.49 11.18 21.98
C ASN A 86 9.36 10.66 20.84
N ARG A 87 10.67 10.44 21.08
CA ARG A 87 11.61 9.92 20.09
C ARG A 87 11.25 8.48 19.70
N PHE A 88 11.02 7.59 20.67
CA PHE A 88 10.61 6.22 20.38
C PHE A 88 9.25 6.18 19.67
N MET A 89 8.27 6.95 20.14
CA MET A 89 6.96 7.02 19.50
C MET A 89 7.02 7.55 18.06
N SER A 90 7.88 8.54 17.79
CA SER A 90 8.08 9.03 16.41
C SER A 90 8.67 7.96 15.49
N VAL A 91 9.54 7.10 16.00
CA VAL A 91 10.13 6.00 15.23
C VAL A 91 9.07 4.95 14.92
N ILE A 92 8.25 4.57 15.92
CA ILE A 92 7.11 3.66 15.73
C ILE A 92 6.12 4.21 14.69
N ASP A 93 5.75 5.48 14.80
CA ASP A 93 4.83 6.13 13.85
C ASP A 93 5.38 6.12 12.40
N ASN A 94 6.69 6.26 12.23
CA ASN A 94 7.31 6.14 10.91
C ASN A 94 7.28 4.69 10.39
N CYS A 95 7.60 3.70 11.23
CA CYS A 95 7.47 2.29 10.87
C CYS A 95 6.03 1.93 10.50
N HIS A 96 5.04 2.42 11.25
CA HIS A 96 3.62 2.24 10.96
C HIS A 96 3.26 2.73 9.56
N LYS A 97 3.57 4.00 9.27
CA LYS A 97 3.26 4.61 7.97
C LYS A 97 3.90 3.83 6.83
N LEU A 98 5.15 3.42 7.01
CA LEU A 98 5.90 2.69 5.99
C LEU A 98 5.32 1.28 5.76
N PHE A 99 5.06 0.56 6.84
CA PHE A 99 4.50 -0.78 6.80
C PHE A 99 3.15 -0.76 6.10
N TYR A 100 2.23 0.10 6.54
CA TYR A 100 0.89 0.18 5.96
C TYR A 100 0.89 0.69 4.53
N HIS A 101 1.87 1.51 4.14
CA HIS A 101 2.06 1.86 2.73
C HIS A 101 2.38 0.63 1.88
N GLN A 102 3.32 -0.22 2.32
CA GLN A 102 3.67 -1.45 1.58
C GLN A 102 2.56 -2.50 1.61
N PHE A 103 1.88 -2.66 2.75
CA PHE A 103 0.72 -3.55 2.89
C PHE A 103 -0.42 -3.15 1.94
N ASN A 104 -0.83 -1.88 1.94
CA ASN A 104 -1.90 -1.41 1.08
C ASN A 104 -1.52 -1.51 -0.41
N SER A 105 -0.26 -1.17 -0.74
CA SER A 105 0.24 -1.23 -2.11
C SER A 105 0.30 -2.67 -2.62
N SER A 106 0.83 -3.62 -1.84
CA SER A 106 0.90 -5.03 -2.22
C SER A 106 -0.49 -5.66 -2.34
N THR A 107 -1.39 -5.37 -1.41
CA THR A 107 -2.80 -5.80 -1.47
C THR A 107 -3.50 -5.28 -2.73
N SER A 108 -3.32 -4.00 -3.05
CA SER A 108 -3.89 -3.41 -4.27
C SER A 108 -3.36 -4.07 -5.54
N ILE A 109 -2.05 -4.40 -5.58
CA ILE A 109 -1.45 -5.08 -6.74
C ILE A 109 -2.11 -6.45 -6.96
N ILE A 110 -2.24 -7.27 -5.92
CA ILE A 110 -2.77 -8.63 -6.07
C ILE A 110 -4.28 -8.65 -6.36
N GLU A 111 -5.03 -7.65 -5.87
CA GLU A 111 -6.48 -7.56 -6.06
C GLU A 111 -6.85 -6.95 -7.43
N MET A 112 -6.00 -6.09 -7.99
CA MET A 112 -6.26 -5.38 -9.24
C MET A 112 -5.49 -5.93 -10.44
N ALA A 113 -4.60 -6.91 -10.24
CA ALA A 113 -3.84 -7.51 -11.33
C ALA A 113 -4.79 -8.19 -12.33
N PRO A 114 -4.77 -7.79 -13.62
CA PRO A 114 -5.63 -8.40 -14.64
C PRO A 114 -5.15 -9.80 -15.05
N GLU A 115 -3.83 -10.03 -14.95
CA GLU A 115 -3.16 -11.29 -15.24
C GLU A 115 -1.84 -11.37 -14.47
N TYR A 116 -1.28 -12.58 -14.41
CA TYR A 116 0.05 -12.78 -13.85
C TYR A 116 1.12 -12.15 -14.74
N SER A 117 2.10 -11.50 -14.12
CA SER A 117 3.36 -11.18 -14.80
C SER A 117 4.52 -11.30 -13.81
N GLU A 118 5.68 -11.72 -14.31
CA GLU A 118 6.90 -11.84 -13.51
C GLU A 118 7.28 -10.51 -12.83
N ARG A 119 7.07 -9.38 -13.52
CA ARG A 119 7.31 -8.06 -12.93
C ARG A 119 6.41 -7.78 -11.73
N LEU A 120 5.12 -8.13 -11.80
CA LEU A 120 4.20 -7.93 -10.68
C LEU A 120 4.56 -8.88 -9.52
N ASP A 121 4.92 -10.12 -9.84
CA ASP A 121 5.40 -11.11 -8.88
C ASP A 121 6.63 -10.62 -8.08
N GLU A 122 7.66 -10.15 -8.79
CA GLU A 122 8.85 -9.54 -8.18
C GLU A 122 8.50 -8.32 -7.32
N THR A 123 7.61 -7.45 -7.82
CA THR A 123 7.18 -6.25 -7.09
C THR A 123 6.48 -6.62 -5.78
N VAL A 124 5.61 -7.64 -5.78
CA VAL A 124 4.94 -8.10 -4.55
C VAL A 124 5.94 -8.73 -3.59
N LYS A 125 6.87 -9.55 -4.09
CA LYS A 125 7.96 -10.12 -3.29
C LYS A 125 8.82 -9.05 -2.62
N ASP A 126 9.22 -8.01 -3.35
CA ASP A 126 10.02 -6.92 -2.79
C ASP A 126 9.27 -6.16 -1.70
N LYS A 127 7.97 -5.93 -1.88
CA LYS A 127 7.13 -5.31 -0.85
C LYS A 127 7.00 -6.19 0.39
N ILE A 128 6.88 -7.51 0.24
CA ILE A 128 6.88 -8.45 1.36
C ILE A 128 8.21 -8.41 2.10
N ARG A 129 9.35 -8.42 1.39
CA ARG A 129 10.69 -8.30 2.00
C ARG A 129 10.86 -7.01 2.81
N ILE A 130 10.31 -5.90 2.31
CA ILE A 130 10.32 -4.63 3.06
C ILE A 130 9.46 -4.75 4.32
N MET A 131 8.27 -5.35 4.24
CA MET A 131 7.43 -5.59 5.42
C MET A 131 8.12 -6.49 6.46
N GLU A 132 8.80 -7.55 6.01
CA GLU A 132 9.63 -8.41 6.86
C GLU A 132 10.74 -7.60 7.55
N SER A 133 11.48 -6.79 6.79
CA SER A 133 12.55 -5.94 7.34
C SER A 133 12.04 -4.97 8.40
N ILE A 134 10.86 -4.37 8.19
CA ILE A 134 10.22 -3.50 9.19
C ILE A 134 9.84 -4.30 10.44
N ASN A 135 9.32 -5.52 10.27
CA ASN A 135 8.99 -6.42 11.35
C ASN A 135 10.22 -6.80 12.20
N ASP A 136 11.37 -7.01 11.55
CA ASP A 136 12.63 -7.31 12.21
C ASP A 136 13.17 -6.10 13.00
N GLU A 137 13.10 -4.89 12.44
CA GLU A 137 13.46 -3.69 13.19
C GLU A 137 12.57 -3.44 14.41
N MET A 138 11.27 -3.75 14.30
CA MET A 138 10.36 -3.69 15.46
C MET A 138 10.73 -4.71 16.53
N ASN A 139 11.22 -5.91 16.15
CA ASN A 139 11.76 -6.88 17.11
C ASN A 139 13.02 -6.37 17.78
N ASN A 140 13.98 -5.84 17.01
CA ASN A 140 15.23 -5.27 17.53
C ASN A 140 14.92 -4.19 18.58
N LEU A 141 13.94 -3.33 18.30
CA LEU A 141 13.55 -2.28 19.24
C LEU A 141 12.86 -2.84 20.50
N ILE A 142 12.06 -3.91 20.39
CA ILE A 142 11.53 -4.62 21.56
C ILE A 142 12.66 -5.25 22.38
N GLU A 143 13.61 -5.92 21.73
CA GLU A 143 14.76 -6.56 22.38
C GLU A 143 15.62 -5.54 23.11
N GLU A 144 15.97 -4.43 22.47
CA GLU A 144 16.75 -3.35 23.09
C GLU A 144 15.99 -2.73 24.28
N LEU A 145 14.68 -2.54 24.17
CA LEU A 145 13.88 -2.07 25.31
C LEU A 145 13.91 -3.09 26.45
N ILE A 146 13.72 -4.39 26.19
CA ILE A 146 13.75 -5.44 27.23
C ILE A 146 15.15 -5.54 27.88
N ILE A 147 16.21 -5.57 27.09
CA ILE A 147 17.60 -5.70 27.57
C ILE A 147 17.97 -4.51 28.47
N HIS A 148 17.58 -3.29 28.08
CA HIS A 148 17.77 -2.11 28.92
C HIS A 148 16.99 -2.14 30.25
N ASP A 149 15.94 -2.96 30.40
CA ASP A 149 15.28 -3.17 31.71
C ASP A 149 16.06 -4.15 32.60
N SER A 150 16.79 -5.10 31.99
CA SER A 150 17.48 -6.17 32.71
C SER A 150 18.92 -5.83 33.07
N ASP A 151 19.63 -5.02 32.27
CA ASP A 151 21.06 -4.74 32.46
C ASP A 151 21.35 -3.23 32.50
N ASN A 152 21.96 -2.79 33.60
CA ASN A 152 22.27 -1.40 33.91
C ASN A 152 23.53 -0.87 33.17
N GLU A 153 24.06 -1.60 32.16
CA GLU A 153 25.42 -1.38 31.61
C GLU A 153 25.54 -1.24 30.09
N LYS A 154 24.46 -1.26 29.30
CA LYS A 154 24.55 -0.91 27.86
C LYS A 154 24.23 0.56 27.62
N SER A 155 25.09 1.20 26.82
CA SER A 155 25.19 2.65 26.71
C SER A 155 24.22 3.22 25.67
N GLU A 156 23.91 4.51 25.77
CA GLU A 156 23.12 5.25 24.77
C GLU A 156 23.60 5.07 23.30
N GLU A 157 24.79 4.53 23.08
CA GLU A 157 25.36 4.25 21.76
C GLU A 157 24.61 3.13 21.01
N ASP A 158 24.24 2.03 21.69
CA ASP A 158 23.46 0.93 21.09
C ASP A 158 22.07 1.44 20.63
N LEU A 159 21.42 2.28 21.44
CA LEU A 159 20.16 2.94 21.08
C LEU A 159 20.32 3.91 19.89
N LYS A 160 21.44 4.63 19.81
CA LYS A 160 21.72 5.55 18.69
C LYS A 160 21.92 4.78 17.38
N GLU A 161 22.62 3.65 17.42
CA GLU A 161 22.81 2.78 16.25
C GLU A 161 21.47 2.19 15.78
N LEU A 162 20.64 1.69 16.70
CA LEU A 162 19.30 1.20 16.37
C LEU A 162 18.45 2.27 15.69
N PHE A 163 18.39 3.48 16.25
CA PHE A 163 17.66 4.58 15.62
C PHE A 163 18.19 4.93 14.23
N ALA A 164 19.51 4.89 14.04
CA ALA A 164 20.10 5.13 12.73
C ALA A 164 19.74 4.03 11.71
N ASN A 165 19.71 2.76 12.13
CA ASN A 165 19.30 1.65 11.28
C ASN A 165 17.84 1.77 10.86
N MET A 166 16.95 2.11 11.79
CA MET A 166 15.53 2.36 11.49
C MET A 166 15.36 3.55 10.55
N ASP A 167 16.06 4.66 10.78
CA ASP A 167 16.03 5.82 9.88
C ASP A 167 16.56 5.47 8.47
N ASN A 168 17.62 4.67 8.38
CA ASN A 168 18.16 4.20 7.11
C ASN A 168 17.18 3.30 6.36
N LEU A 169 16.52 2.37 7.05
CA LEU A 169 15.46 1.54 6.46
C LEU A 169 14.31 2.42 5.94
N ILE A 170 13.85 3.36 6.76
CA ILE A 170 12.80 4.31 6.38
C ILE A 170 13.21 5.11 5.14
N ASN A 171 14.46 5.55 5.06
CA ASN A 171 14.95 6.34 3.94
C ASN A 171 15.19 5.49 2.69
N SER A 172 15.67 4.26 2.83
CA SER A 172 15.88 3.30 1.73
C SER A 172 14.59 3.00 0.98
N VAL A 173 13.47 2.94 1.69
CA VAL A 173 12.15 2.67 1.09
C VAL A 173 11.55 3.89 0.42
N LYS A 174 11.98 5.12 0.76
CA LYS A 174 11.46 6.36 0.10
C LYS A 174 11.85 6.47 -1.37
N ASP A 175 12.90 5.76 -1.79
CA ASP A 175 13.41 5.80 -3.17
C ASP A 175 12.64 4.86 -4.12
N TYR A 176 11.80 3.98 -3.59
CA TYR A 176 10.88 3.15 -4.37
C TYR A 176 9.55 3.89 -4.58
N LYS A 177 9.57 4.93 -5.43
CA LYS A 177 8.38 5.62 -5.96
C LYS A 177 8.06 5.20 -7.39
#